data_AF-A0A925AW46-F1
#
_entry.id   AF-A0A925AW46-F1
#
_cell.length_a   1.000
_cell.length_b   1.000
_cell.length_c   1.000
_cell.angle_alpha   90.00
_cell.angle_beta   90.00
_cell.angle_gamma   90.00
#
_symmetry.space_group_name_H-M   'P 1'
#
loop_
_entity.id
_entity.type
_entity.pdbx_description
1 polymer ?
#
loop_
_entity_poly.entity_id
_entity_poly.type
_entity_poly.pdbx_seq_one_letter_code
_entity_poly.pdbx_strand_id
1 'polypeptide(L)'
;MSLNTDILDLLRDPHELMHEKLRRPPVLQHLAVTLVLPLICIRPAAVLLRSVATGRPVAGVVLGMSHLVLQLGCLVGLAVVLPTIVRQFRGQLSDRASFVLSAYASVPLWIAGCLYLAPEESVWLLFASRAAVIAMATYGIYLLHVGLEEAEVQARQ
;
A
#
# COMPACT_ATOMS: atom_id res chain seq x y z
N MET A 1 -1.38 -7.84 17.72
CA MET A 1 -0.73 -8.53 16.59
C MET A 1 0.45 -7.68 16.13
N SER A 2 1.56 -8.31 15.75
CA SER A 2 2.73 -7.60 15.24
C SER A 2 2.55 -7.31 13.74
N LEU A 3 3.06 -6.19 13.24
CA LEU A 3 3.06 -5.82 11.81
C LEU A 3 3.50 -6.97 10.88
N ASN A 4 4.45 -7.78 11.36
CA ASN A 4 5.05 -8.86 10.58
C ASN A 4 4.05 -10.01 10.32
N THR A 5 3.12 -10.23 11.24
CA THR A 5 2.11 -11.28 11.12
C THR A 5 1.08 -10.89 10.06
N ASP A 6 0.56 -9.66 10.12
CA ASP A 6 -0.40 -9.14 9.15
C ASP A 6 0.16 -9.13 7.70
N ILE A 7 1.45 -8.83 7.50
CA ILE A 7 2.07 -8.85 6.16
C ILE A 7 2.21 -10.29 5.64
N LEU A 8 2.59 -11.23 6.50
CA LEU A 8 2.71 -12.64 6.11
C LEU A 8 1.34 -13.25 5.81
N ASP A 9 0.33 -12.92 6.61
CA ASP A 9 -1.04 -13.39 6.41
C ASP A 9 -1.62 -12.79 5.13
N LEU A 10 -1.30 -11.52 4.80
CA LEU A 10 -1.68 -10.90 3.52
C LEU A 10 -1.17 -11.71 2.33
N LEU A 11 0.07 -12.20 2.40
CA LEU A 11 0.70 -13.00 1.35
C LEU A 11 0.17 -14.44 1.29
N ARG A 12 -0.25 -14.99 2.44
CA ARG A 12 -0.63 -16.40 2.58
C ARG A 12 -2.12 -16.64 2.30
N ASP A 13 -2.99 -15.85 2.91
CA ASP A 13 -4.45 -15.94 2.74
C ASP A 13 -5.08 -14.53 2.76
N PRO A 14 -5.06 -13.84 1.61
CA PRO A 14 -5.60 -12.48 1.52
C PRO A 14 -7.12 -12.43 1.73
N HIS A 15 -7.85 -13.51 1.42
CA HIS A 15 -9.31 -13.55 1.63
C HIS A 15 -9.64 -13.57 3.11
N GLU A 16 -9.03 -14.48 3.88
CA GLU A 16 -9.27 -14.57 5.32
C GLU A 16 -8.90 -13.27 6.04
N LEU A 17 -7.73 -12.69 5.70
CA LEU A 17 -7.29 -11.44 6.27
C LEU A 17 -8.23 -10.28 5.92
N MET A 18 -8.62 -10.12 4.64
CA MET A 18 -9.53 -9.05 4.24
C MET A 18 -10.90 -9.21 4.90
N HIS A 19 -11.43 -10.45 4.99
CA HIS A 19 -12.67 -10.73 5.67
C HIS A 19 -12.62 -10.29 7.15
N GLU A 20 -11.57 -10.66 7.88
CA GLU A 20 -11.39 -10.29 9.28
C GLU A 20 -11.30 -8.77 9.45
N LYS A 21 -10.40 -8.12 8.69
CA LYS A 21 -10.09 -6.69 8.85
C LYS A 21 -11.22 -5.79 8.35
N LEU A 22 -12.01 -6.20 7.37
CA LEU A 22 -13.16 -5.42 6.90
C LEU A 22 -14.37 -5.57 7.83
N ARG A 23 -14.57 -6.75 8.43
CA ARG A 23 -15.67 -6.98 9.38
C ARG A 23 -15.44 -6.26 10.71
N ARG A 24 -14.19 -6.16 11.15
CA ARG A 24 -13.79 -5.44 12.37
C ARG A 24 -12.68 -4.45 12.02
N PRO A 25 -13.01 -3.33 11.36
CA PRO A 25 -12.02 -2.37 10.92
C PRO A 25 -11.23 -1.86 12.13
N PRO A 26 -9.89 -1.95 12.11
CA PRO A 26 -9.06 -1.45 13.18
C PRO A 26 -9.27 0.06 13.34
N VAL A 27 -8.96 0.57 14.53
CA VAL A 27 -8.92 2.00 14.77
C VAL A 27 -7.92 2.63 13.79
N LEU A 28 -8.34 3.66 13.06
CA LEU A 28 -7.53 4.30 12.02
C LEU A 28 -6.15 4.73 12.54
N GLN A 29 -6.08 5.25 13.78
CA GLN A 29 -4.82 5.61 14.43
C GLN A 29 -3.90 4.41 14.60
N HIS A 30 -4.45 3.25 14.98
CA HIS A 30 -3.65 2.03 15.13
C HIS A 30 -3.10 1.58 13.78
N LEU A 31 -3.95 1.48 12.75
CA LEU A 31 -3.53 1.13 11.39
C LEU A 31 -2.50 2.11 10.83
N ALA A 32 -2.68 3.40 11.08
CA ALA A 32 -1.77 4.44 10.63
C ALA A 32 -0.38 4.26 11.25
N VAL A 33 -0.30 4.03 12.56
CA VAL A 33 0.97 3.89 13.29
C VAL A 33 1.64 2.55 13.02
N THR A 34 0.88 1.46 12.96
CA THR A 34 1.47 0.12 12.85
C THR A 34 1.77 -0.30 11.43
N LEU A 35 1.00 0.14 10.44
CA LEU A 35 1.11 -0.30 9.04
C LEU A 35 1.49 0.83 8.09
N VAL A 36 0.68 1.90 8.04
CA VAL A 36 0.81 2.92 6.98
C VAL A 36 2.10 3.72 7.13
N LEU A 37 2.31 4.37 8.28
CA LEU A 37 3.47 5.22 8.53
C LEU A 37 4.82 4.48 8.34
N PRO A 38 5.05 3.29 8.91
CA PRO A 38 6.34 2.62 8.72
C PRO A 38 6.58 2.24 7.26
N LEU A 39 5.56 1.73 6.56
CA LEU A 39 5.73 1.27 5.17
C LEU A 39 5.83 2.41 4.17
N ILE A 40 5.03 3.46 4.34
CA ILE A 40 5.04 4.61 3.42
C ILE A 40 6.37 5.36 3.49
N CYS A 41 7.03 5.36 4.66
CA CYS A 41 8.33 5.99 4.85
C CYS A 41 9.49 5.22 4.20
N ILE A 42 9.31 3.95 3.83
CA ILE A 42 10.38 3.12 3.25
C ILE A 42 11.00 3.79 2.01
N ARG A 43 10.16 4.18 1.05
CA ARG A 43 10.64 4.74 -0.22
C ARG A 43 11.28 6.12 -0.06
N PRO A 44 10.67 7.09 0.65
CA PRO A 44 11.33 8.35 0.99
C PRO A 44 12.67 8.15 1.70
N ALA A 45 12.74 7.23 2.67
CA ALA A 45 13.99 6.92 3.37
C ALA A 45 15.04 6.33 2.40
N ALA A 46 14.65 5.41 1.51
CA ALA A 46 15.54 4.85 0.51
C ALA A 46 16.12 5.90 -0.45
N VAL A 47 15.26 6.82 -0.92
CA VAL A 47 15.67 7.94 -1.77
C VAL A 47 16.64 8.85 -1.02
N LEU A 48 16.36 9.18 0.24
CA LEU A 48 17.23 10.01 1.07
C LEU A 48 18.59 9.34 1.27
N LEU A 49 18.62 8.07 1.67
CA LEU A 49 19.86 7.31 1.87
C LEU A 49 20.72 7.27 0.59
N ARG A 50 20.10 6.99 -0.56
CA ARG A 50 20.78 7.00 -1.86
C ARG A 50 21.32 8.38 -2.24
N SER A 51 20.57 9.44 -1.91
CA SER A 51 21.00 10.81 -2.17
C SER A 51 22.22 11.23 -1.33
N VAL A 52 22.28 10.77 -0.08
CA VAL A 52 23.42 11.00 0.81
C VAL A 52 24.64 10.27 0.28
N ALA A 53 24.49 9.00 -0.12
CA ALA A 53 25.56 8.21 -0.73
C ALA A 53 26.11 8.81 -2.03
N THR A 54 25.27 9.51 -2.81
CA THR A 54 25.63 10.15 -4.09
C THR A 54 26.02 11.62 -3.96
N GLY A 55 26.13 12.14 -2.73
CA GLY A 55 26.55 13.52 -2.47
C GLY A 55 25.53 14.60 -2.86
N ARG A 56 24.25 14.25 -3.00
CA ARG A 56 23.16 15.16 -3.42
C ARG A 56 21.99 15.20 -2.42
N PRO A 57 22.23 15.58 -1.15
CA PRO A 57 21.22 15.47 -0.09
C PRO A 57 19.97 16.32 -0.34
N VAL A 58 20.12 17.54 -0.90
CA VAL A 58 18.98 18.44 -1.17
C VAL A 58 18.02 17.82 -2.18
N ALA A 59 18.55 17.23 -3.26
CA ALA A 59 17.74 16.54 -4.27
C ALA A 59 17.00 15.34 -3.65
N GLY A 60 17.65 14.61 -2.75
CA GLY A 60 17.03 13.51 -2.03
C GLY A 60 15.91 13.92 -1.10
N VAL A 61 16.07 15.02 -0.36
CA VAL A 61 15.01 15.57 0.50
C VAL A 61 13.80 15.97 -0.34
N VAL A 62 14.01 16.72 -1.43
CA VAL A 62 12.93 17.14 -2.33
C VAL A 62 12.20 15.93 -2.90
N LEU A 63 12.93 14.97 -3.49
CA LEU A 63 12.33 13.77 -4.07
C LEU A 63 11.66 12.87 -3.02
N GLY A 64 12.28 12.70 -1.86
CA GLY A 64 11.75 11.91 -0.76
C GLY A 64 10.43 12.48 -0.25
N MET A 65 10.38 13.79 -0.02
CA MET A 65 9.16 14.48 0.41
C MET A 65 8.07 14.45 -0.67
N SER A 66 8.42 14.68 -1.94
CA SER A 66 7.47 14.56 -3.05
C SER A 66 6.87 13.15 -3.14
N HIS A 67 7.69 12.11 -2.94
CA HIS A 67 7.21 10.73 -2.92
C HIS A 67 6.30 10.45 -1.73
N LEU A 68 6.64 10.94 -0.54
CA LEU A 68 5.80 10.79 0.65
C LEU A 68 4.41 11.42 0.44
N VAL A 69 4.38 12.65 -0.06
CA VAL A 69 3.11 13.36 -0.35
C VAL A 69 2.32 12.61 -1.42
N LEU A 70 2.97 12.13 -2.47
CA LEU A 70 2.31 11.35 -3.52
C LEU A 70 1.70 10.06 -2.96
N GLN A 71 2.44 9.30 -2.15
CA GLN A 71 1.94 8.04 -1.58
C GLN A 71 0.77 8.28 -0.62
N LEU A 72 0.83 9.33 0.21
CA LEU A 72 -0.26 9.71 1.10
C LEU A 72 -1.48 10.16 0.29
N GLY A 73 -1.25 10.97 -0.74
CA GLY A 73 -2.29 11.41 -1.67
C GLY A 73 -2.97 10.25 -2.39
N CYS A 74 -2.21 9.25 -2.86
CA CYS A 74 -2.76 8.04 -3.47
C CYS A 74 -3.58 7.23 -2.48
N LEU A 75 -3.10 7.04 -1.24
CA LEU A 75 -3.84 6.32 -0.19
C LEU A 75 -5.18 7.00 0.11
N VAL A 76 -5.15 8.31 0.40
CA VAL A 76 -6.36 9.08 0.73
C VAL A 76 -7.29 9.16 -0.48
N GLY A 77 -6.74 9.40 -1.67
CA GLY A 77 -7.49 9.44 -2.92
C GLY A 77 -8.22 8.13 -3.18
N LEU A 78 -7.54 6.99 -3.04
CA LEU A 78 -8.17 5.67 -3.19
C LEU A 78 -9.26 5.45 -2.15
N ALA A 79 -9.01 5.81 -0.88
CA ALA A 79 -9.97 5.66 0.20
C ALA A 79 -11.25 6.52 0.00
N VAL A 80 -11.12 7.68 -0.64
CA VAL A 80 -12.26 8.56 -0.96
C VAL A 80 -13.02 8.09 -2.20
N VAL A 81 -12.31 7.54 -3.19
CA VAL A 81 -12.91 7.12 -4.46
C VAL A 81 -13.61 5.77 -4.34
N LEU A 82 -13.09 4.84 -3.53
CA LEU A 82 -13.63 3.48 -3.39
C LEU A 82 -15.12 3.41 -3.03
N PRO A 83 -15.64 4.15 -2.03
CA PRO A 83 -17.06 4.11 -1.71
C PRO A 83 -17.93 4.57 -2.88
N THR A 84 -17.43 5.51 -3.69
CA THR A 84 -18.12 6.01 -4.88
C THR A 84 -18.18 4.93 -5.96
N ILE A 85 -17.07 4.23 -6.21
CA ILE A 85 -17.01 3.10 -7.15
C ILE A 85 -17.98 2.00 -6.69
N VAL A 86 -17.91 1.59 -5.42
CA VAL A 86 -18.74 0.49 -4.88
C VAL A 86 -20.24 0.80 -4.98
N ARG A 87 -20.64 2.06 -4.72
CA ARG A 87 -22.04 2.47 -4.86
C ARG A 87 -22.58 2.32 -6.29
N GLN A 88 -21.74 2.46 -7.32
CA GLN A 88 -22.15 2.23 -8.71
C GLN A 88 -22.57 0.78 -8.96
N PHE A 89 -22.04 -0.16 -8.17
CA PHE A 89 -22.36 -1.59 -8.22
C PHE A 89 -23.38 -2.02 -7.14
N ARG A 90 -24.11 -1.06 -6.54
CA ARG A 90 -25.09 -1.29 -5.46
C ARG A 90 -24.51 -1.86 -4.15
N GLY A 91 -23.19 -1.86 -3.99
CA GLY A 91 -22.56 -2.22 -2.72
C GLY A 91 -22.59 -1.07 -1.70
N GLN A 92 -22.26 -1.39 -0.46
CA GLN A 92 -22.01 -0.39 0.60
C GLN A 92 -20.64 -0.64 1.22
N LEU A 93 -19.81 0.41 1.25
CA LEU A 93 -18.50 0.38 1.90
C LEU A 93 -18.41 1.61 2.83
N SER A 94 -18.18 1.37 4.12
CA SER A 94 -17.97 2.46 5.07
C SER A 94 -16.63 3.15 4.83
N ASP A 95 -16.53 4.44 5.17
CA ASP A 95 -15.28 5.21 5.01
C ASP A 95 -14.10 4.56 5.74
N ARG A 96 -14.36 3.94 6.91
CA ARG A 96 -13.35 3.20 7.67
C ARG A 96 -12.88 1.95 6.93
N ALA A 97 -13.82 1.13 6.44
CA ALA A 97 -13.49 -0.07 5.66
C ALA A 97 -12.75 0.28 4.36
N SER A 98 -13.15 1.38 3.71
CA SER A 98 -12.47 1.90 2.52
C SER A 98 -11.02 2.30 2.78
N PHE A 99 -10.77 3.00 3.89
CA PHE A 99 -9.40 3.36 4.27
C PHE A 99 -8.55 2.12 4.60
N VAL A 100 -9.13 1.14 5.31
CA VAL A 100 -8.47 -0.14 5.61
C VAL A 100 -8.10 -0.86 4.32
N LEU A 101 -9.06 -1.02 3.40
CA LEU A 101 -8.83 -1.67 2.11
C LEU A 101 -7.74 -0.96 1.30
N SER A 102 -7.81 0.37 1.24
CA SER A 102 -6.80 1.19 0.54
C SER A 102 -5.41 1.02 1.13
N ALA A 103 -5.31 0.95 2.46
CA ALA A 103 -4.03 0.74 3.14
C ALA A 103 -3.43 -0.62 2.80
N TYR A 104 -4.19 -1.70 2.96
CA TYR A 104 -3.71 -3.06 2.66
C TYR A 104 -3.42 -3.26 1.17
N ALA A 105 -4.24 -2.74 0.26
CA ALA A 105 -3.99 -2.80 -1.19
C ALA A 105 -2.71 -2.03 -1.59
N SER A 106 -2.30 -1.02 -0.80
CA SER A 106 -1.08 -0.24 -1.06
C SER A 106 0.19 -0.87 -0.49
N VAL A 107 0.07 -1.80 0.48
CA VAL A 107 1.21 -2.46 1.16
C VAL A 107 2.22 -3.04 0.16
N PRO A 108 1.83 -3.84 -0.85
CA PRO A 108 2.80 -4.44 -1.78
C PRO A 108 3.65 -3.39 -2.50
N LEU A 109 3.04 -2.27 -2.89
CA LEU A 109 3.72 -1.20 -3.60
C LEU A 109 4.67 -0.41 -2.67
N TRP A 110 4.30 -0.22 -1.40
CA TRP A 110 5.18 0.39 -0.42
C TRP A 110 6.39 -0.49 -0.11
N ILE A 111 6.19 -1.80 0.02
CA ILE A 111 7.28 -2.78 0.20
C ILE A 111 8.19 -2.80 -1.04
N ALA A 112 7.63 -2.73 -2.25
CA ALA A 112 8.41 -2.59 -3.48
C ALA A 112 9.32 -1.35 -3.49
N GLY A 113 9.01 -0.35 -2.66
CA GLY A 113 9.85 0.82 -2.40
C GLY A 113 11.28 0.47 -1.94
N CYS A 114 11.49 -0.66 -1.27
CA CYS A 114 12.83 -1.15 -0.89
C CYS A 114 13.75 -1.34 -2.10
N LEU A 115 13.20 -1.66 -3.27
CA LEU A 115 13.98 -1.87 -4.49
C LEU A 115 14.72 -0.61 -4.96
N TYR A 116 14.32 0.58 -4.49
CA TYR A 116 15.01 1.83 -4.79
C TYR A 116 16.38 1.95 -4.10
N LEU A 117 16.65 1.11 -3.09
CA LEU A 117 17.97 0.98 -2.47
C LEU A 117 18.97 0.24 -3.35
N ALA A 118 18.50 -0.59 -4.29
CA ALA A 118 19.40 -1.37 -5.14
C ALA A 118 20.09 -0.47 -6.17
N PRO A 119 21.42 -0.58 -6.34
CA PRO A 119 22.12 0.10 -7.41
C PRO A 119 21.67 -0.45 -8.77
N GLU A 120 21.04 0.40 -9.59
CA GLU A 120 20.56 0.06 -10.94
C GLU A 120 21.69 0.20 -11.99
N GLU A 121 22.90 -0.25 -11.68
CA GLU A 121 24.05 -0.13 -12.60
C GLU A 121 23.99 -1.12 -13.77
N SER A 122 23.24 -2.22 -13.61
CA SER A 122 23.02 -3.20 -14.69
C SER A 122 21.62 -3.08 -15.29
N VAL A 123 21.55 -3.17 -16.62
CA VAL A 123 20.28 -3.14 -17.37
C VAL A 123 19.33 -4.26 -16.90
N TRP A 124 19.86 -5.42 -16.54
CA TRP A 124 19.06 -6.54 -16.01
C TRP A 124 18.45 -6.22 -14.65
N LEU A 125 19.18 -5.57 -13.74
CA LEU A 125 18.64 -5.14 -12.45
C LEU A 125 17.55 -4.08 -12.63
N LEU A 126 17.70 -3.19 -13.59
CA LEU A 126 16.65 -2.23 -13.95
C LEU A 126 15.38 -2.96 -14.42
N PHE A 127 15.48 -3.90 -15.36
CA PHE A 127 14.30 -4.66 -15.81
C PHE A 127 13.65 -5.46 -14.68
N ALA A 128 14.45 -6.12 -13.85
CA ALA A 128 13.95 -6.87 -12.70
C ALA A 128 13.24 -5.96 -11.69
N SER A 129 13.77 -4.76 -11.41
CA SER A 129 13.14 -3.80 -10.50
C SER A 129 11.78 -3.33 -11.02
N ARG A 130 11.68 -3.05 -12.33
CA ARG A 130 10.40 -2.66 -12.96
C ARG A 130 9.40 -3.80 -12.99
N ALA A 131 9.83 -5.00 -13.34
CA ALA A 131 8.98 -6.19 -13.32
C ALA A 131 8.43 -6.46 -11.92
N ALA A 132 9.26 -6.33 -10.88
CA ALA A 132 8.82 -6.48 -9.50
C ALA A 132 7.82 -5.40 -9.08
N VAL A 133 8.04 -4.13 -9.43
CA VAL A 133 7.07 -3.06 -9.17
C VAL A 133 5.73 -3.33 -9.86
N ILE A 134 5.75 -3.79 -11.12
CA ILE A 134 4.53 -4.15 -11.86
C ILE A 134 3.83 -5.32 -11.16
N ALA A 135 4.56 -6.38 -10.80
CA ALA A 135 3.99 -7.52 -10.09
C ALA A 135 3.33 -7.11 -8.77
N MET A 136 3.97 -6.23 -8.00
CA MET A 136 3.43 -5.72 -6.72
C MET A 136 2.22 -4.81 -6.93
N ALA A 137 2.21 -3.99 -7.99
CA ALA A 137 1.04 -3.20 -8.35
C ALA A 137 -0.15 -4.09 -8.74
N THR A 138 0.08 -5.10 -9.57
CA THR A 138 -0.94 -6.10 -9.94
C THR A 138 -1.46 -6.85 -8.71
N TYR A 139 -0.58 -7.20 -7.78
CA TYR A 139 -0.99 -7.83 -6.53
C TYR A 139 -1.84 -6.90 -5.65
N GLY A 140 -1.51 -5.61 -5.57
CA GLY A 140 -2.36 -4.61 -4.91
C GLY A 140 -3.76 -4.49 -5.54
N ILE A 141 -3.85 -4.57 -6.87
CA ILE A 141 -5.15 -4.60 -7.58
C ILE A 141 -5.93 -5.87 -7.24
N TYR A 142 -5.26 -7.02 -7.17
CA TYR A 142 -5.87 -8.27 -6.74
C TYR A 142 -6.42 -8.17 -5.31
N LEU A 143 -5.66 -7.61 -4.36
CA LEU A 143 -6.14 -7.37 -2.99
C LEU A 143 -7.36 -6.44 -2.94
N LEU A 144 -7.37 -5.41 -3.79
CA LEU A 144 -8.52 -4.52 -3.94
C LEU A 144 -9.76 -5.31 -4.39
N HIS A 145 -9.61 -6.15 -5.41
CA HIS A 145 -10.70 -6.98 -5.93
C HIS A 145 -11.25 -7.92 -4.85
N VAL A 146 -10.38 -8.64 -4.16
CA VAL A 146 -10.76 -9.52 -3.03
C VAL A 146 -11.51 -8.76 -1.94
N GLY A 147 -10.98 -7.62 -1.49
CA GLY A 147 -11.63 -6.83 -0.45
C GLY A 147 -12.96 -6.23 -0.87
N LEU A 148 -13.14 -5.93 -2.16
CA LEU A 148 -14.44 -5.49 -2.70
C LEU A 148 -15.46 -6.62 -2.72
N GLU A 149 -15.08 -7.84 -3.11
CA GLU A 149 -15.96 -9.01 -3.06
C GLU A 149 -16.44 -9.28 -1.63
N GLU A 150 -15.55 -9.23 -0.65
CA GLU A 150 -15.89 -9.40 0.77
C GLU A 150 -16.85 -8.31 1.27
N ALA A 151 -16.65 -7.06 0.85
CA ALA A 151 -17.55 -5.97 1.19
C ALA A 151 -18.96 -6.15 0.58
N GLU A 152 -19.05 -6.67 -0.64
CA GLU A 152 -20.34 -7.01 -1.26
C GLU A 152 -21.06 -8.15 -0.53
N VAL A 153 -20.33 -9.19 -0.12
CA VAL A 153 -20.90 -10.31 0.65
C VAL A 153 -21.49 -9.80 1.97
N GLN A 154 -20.80 -8.90 2.66
CA GLN A 154 -21.30 -8.29 3.90
C GLN A 154 -22.55 -7.44 3.68
N ALA A 155 -22.68 -6.74 2.55
CA ALA A 155 -23.85 -5.91 2.26
C ALA A 155 -25.13 -6.72 1.97
N ARG A 156 -25.01 -8.03 1.69
CA ARG A 156 -26.14 -8.93 1.40
C ARG A 156 -26.63 -9.71 2.63
N GLN A 157 -25.88 -9.70 3.72
CA GLN A 157 -26.22 -10.37 4.99
C GLN A 157 -26.94 -9.43 5.93
#